data_AF-A0A842HTR5-F1
#
_entry.id   AF-A0A842HTR5-F1
#
_cell.length_a   1.000
_cell.length_b   1.000
_cell.length_c   1.000
_cell.angle_alpha   90.00
_cell.angle_beta   90.00
_cell.angle_gamma   90.00
#
_symmetry.space_group_name_H-M   'P 1'
#
loop_
_entity.id
_entity.type
_entity.pdbx_description
1 polymer ?
#
loop_
_entity_poly.entity_id
_entity_poly.type
_entity_poly.pdbx_seq_one_letter_code
_entity_poly.pdbx_strand_id
1 'polypeptide(L)'
;MTHLLEHNALRLESAGKDCEKHIINAFSSCGITATCYAYKFRVKSEAKLVEKVHRKVKEKPQYGLASITDVLGLRLITLFRHEIPSVLRQVLLLIKHEQAVEPNPFEQNRLDEVIVYTNALEHDPFLTELKGTLSSENVTATYRQSPEGYSSVHIVSRSTHKAKLKTTGANETNHQLPVEIQIRSVFADAWGEIDHRFGYSVRTGKSGISTLHNSALVQPHLKVLKQFTDACAVYADTIYASAHAPASLTDTTGKIESVPSDDEVLNRFTALGIPTAFRDQYVQGRKLREQALNSIETDRTKGKEQCLEAAAYFLSLQHEASSKLTPEKGLGLYQFYAKMNEALCLLSTDSPQHVISAEAIYVKLRESYPNFLLVWFRLAQACAKLGKTSEAIALFKNTAEQAKLVANKYANQQSWPDELPRTDHEHIAPLLPKLLGYQYWKQSQQSTDNSAQLESLALAIDATVESFDHQGADYKIDNNIVYYSTEYLAKFKGPPNDETHKIESLLSRSLIKLEAFLDKTPLQQDISVLETMMFAYNFLHRTEQAYILSTRILEIVKDSKDAGDPTEVLEITRSALAIQALHAPSSSHSTTLDS
;
A
#
# COMPACT_ATOMS: atom_id res chain seq x y z
N MET A 1 -12.78 47.77 -33.94
CA MET A 1 -12.11 46.80 -33.04
C MET A 1 -12.75 45.42 -33.09
N THR A 2 -14.08 45.31 -33.13
CA THR A 2 -14.81 44.02 -33.16
C THR A 2 -14.38 43.11 -34.31
N HIS A 3 -14.33 43.60 -35.55
CA HIS A 3 -13.89 42.80 -36.71
C HIS A 3 -12.44 42.30 -36.62
N LEU A 4 -11.55 43.07 -35.97
CA LEU A 4 -10.16 42.63 -35.74
C LEU A 4 -10.11 41.48 -34.74
N LEU A 5 -10.93 41.53 -33.68
CA LEU A 5 -11.06 40.49 -32.67
C LEU A 5 -11.62 39.20 -33.28
N GLU A 6 -12.71 39.29 -34.04
CA GLU A 6 -13.34 38.18 -34.78
C GLU A 6 -12.33 37.51 -35.73
N HIS A 7 -11.69 38.30 -36.58
CA HIS A 7 -10.67 37.80 -37.51
C HIS A 7 -9.50 37.10 -36.81
N ASN A 8 -8.99 37.66 -35.71
CA ASN A 8 -7.92 37.01 -34.94
C ASN A 8 -8.40 35.75 -34.22
N ALA A 9 -9.65 35.72 -33.75
CA ALA A 9 -10.25 34.52 -33.16
C ALA A 9 -10.42 33.40 -34.19
N LEU A 10 -10.83 33.72 -35.42
CA LEU A 10 -10.92 32.75 -36.53
C LEU A 10 -9.54 32.17 -36.88
N ARG A 11 -8.49 33.00 -36.89
CA ARG A 11 -7.11 32.54 -37.10
C ARG A 11 -6.61 31.62 -35.99
N LEU A 12 -6.98 31.89 -34.73
CA LEU A 12 -6.68 30.99 -33.60
C LEU A 12 -7.42 29.66 -33.72
N GLU A 13 -8.70 29.68 -34.11
CA GLU A 13 -9.46 28.45 -34.35
C GLU A 13 -8.81 27.61 -35.46
N SER A 14 -8.47 28.23 -36.59
CA SER A 14 -7.84 27.52 -37.71
C SER A 14 -6.51 26.88 -37.29
N ALA A 15 -5.63 27.67 -36.67
CA ALA A 15 -4.33 27.16 -36.23
C ALA A 15 -4.47 26.09 -35.12
N GLY A 16 -5.50 26.20 -34.28
CA GLY A 16 -5.86 25.19 -33.29
C GLY A 16 -6.24 23.85 -33.90
N LYS A 17 -7.03 23.84 -34.99
CA LYS A 17 -7.43 22.62 -35.72
C LYS A 17 -6.24 21.93 -36.39
N ASP A 18 -5.28 22.70 -36.87
CA ASP A 18 -4.05 22.14 -37.42
C ASP A 18 -3.18 21.53 -36.31
N CYS A 19 -2.97 22.30 -35.23
CA CYS A 19 -2.23 21.85 -34.05
C CYS A 19 -2.81 20.59 -33.39
N GLU A 20 -4.14 20.45 -33.37
CA GLU A 20 -4.85 19.29 -32.81
C GLU A 20 -4.35 17.98 -33.40
N LYS A 21 -4.17 17.90 -34.73
CA LYS A 21 -3.70 16.69 -35.43
C LYS A 21 -2.30 16.30 -34.98
N HIS A 22 -1.40 17.26 -34.79
CA HIS A 22 -0.03 17.01 -34.35
C HIS A 22 0.02 16.50 -32.92
N ILE A 23 -0.82 17.03 -32.03
CA ILE A 23 -0.91 16.57 -30.64
C ILE A 23 -1.48 15.15 -30.56
N ILE A 24 -2.54 14.84 -31.32
CA ILE A 24 -3.11 13.48 -31.38
C ILE A 24 -2.06 12.47 -31.83
N ASN A 25 -1.31 12.79 -32.88
CA ASN A 25 -0.26 11.92 -33.40
C ASN A 25 0.85 11.69 -32.37
N ALA A 26 1.33 12.76 -31.73
CA ALA A 26 2.34 12.68 -30.69
C ALA A 26 1.89 11.82 -29.49
N PHE A 27 0.66 12.03 -29.02
CA PHE A 27 0.09 11.29 -27.89
C PHE A 27 -0.07 9.80 -28.21
N SER A 28 -0.38 9.50 -29.47
CA SER A 28 -0.47 8.11 -29.93
C SER A 28 0.90 7.47 -30.05
N SER A 29 1.90 8.19 -30.59
CA SER A 29 3.26 7.66 -30.76
C SER A 29 3.99 7.41 -29.44
N CYS A 30 3.69 8.19 -28.38
CA CYS A 30 4.27 7.98 -27.06
C CYS A 30 3.40 7.12 -26.11
N GLY A 31 2.31 6.53 -26.61
CA GLY A 31 1.49 5.60 -25.83
C GLY A 31 0.54 6.23 -24.79
N ILE A 32 0.46 7.57 -24.72
CA ILE A 32 -0.45 8.26 -23.79
C ILE A 32 -1.90 7.86 -24.08
N THR A 33 -2.30 7.73 -25.35
CA THR A 33 -3.66 7.33 -25.69
C THR A 33 -4.00 5.91 -25.27
N ALA A 34 -3.01 4.99 -25.24
CA ALA A 34 -3.20 3.60 -24.82
C ALA A 34 -3.36 3.44 -23.31
N THR A 35 -2.86 4.42 -22.53
CA THR A 35 -3.02 4.45 -21.06
C THR A 35 -4.28 5.19 -20.62
N CYS A 36 -5.03 5.78 -21.56
CA CYS A 36 -6.30 6.44 -21.28
C CYS A 36 -7.47 5.53 -21.66
N TYR A 37 -8.51 5.49 -20.83
CA TYR A 37 -9.80 4.89 -21.18
C TYR A 37 -10.45 5.60 -22.38
N ALA A 38 -10.38 6.93 -22.39
CA ALA A 38 -10.86 7.76 -23.48
C ALA A 38 -10.09 9.08 -23.53
N TYR A 39 -10.15 9.77 -24.66
CA TYR A 39 -9.68 11.14 -24.77
C TYR A 39 -10.64 11.97 -25.61
N LYS A 40 -10.71 13.27 -25.32
CA LYS A 40 -11.57 14.23 -26.03
C LYS A 40 -10.76 15.46 -26.40
N PHE A 41 -10.81 15.84 -27.67
CA PHE A 41 -10.23 17.08 -28.17
C PHE A 41 -11.32 18.10 -28.49
N ARG A 42 -11.01 19.37 -28.26
CA ARG A 42 -11.88 20.48 -28.64
C ARG A 42 -11.04 21.71 -28.96
N VAL A 43 -11.17 22.19 -30.19
CA VAL A 43 -10.78 23.56 -30.54
C VAL A 43 -11.94 24.49 -30.23
N LYS A 44 -11.66 25.59 -29.54
CA LYS A 44 -12.68 26.59 -29.25
C LYS A 44 -12.99 27.39 -30.51
N SER A 45 -14.26 27.43 -30.90
CA SER A 45 -14.70 28.20 -32.06
C SER A 45 -14.50 29.70 -31.87
N GLU A 46 -14.37 30.43 -32.98
CA GLU A 46 -14.28 31.88 -33.06
C GLU A 46 -15.32 32.55 -32.14
N ALA A 47 -16.60 32.20 -32.30
CA ALA A 47 -17.69 32.76 -31.51
C ALA A 47 -17.47 32.56 -30.00
N LYS A 48 -16.96 31.39 -29.59
CA LYS A 48 -16.69 31.07 -28.17
C LYS A 48 -15.44 31.76 -27.64
N LEU A 49 -14.44 32.02 -28.48
CA LEU A 49 -13.27 32.83 -28.14
C LEU A 49 -13.68 34.28 -27.90
N VAL A 50 -14.41 34.88 -28.84
CA VAL A 50 -14.95 36.25 -28.74
C VAL A 50 -15.85 36.40 -27.51
N GLU A 51 -16.79 35.46 -27.31
CA GLU A 51 -17.67 35.43 -26.13
C GLU A 51 -16.86 35.40 -24.83
N LYS A 52 -15.78 34.58 -24.77
CA LYS A 52 -14.92 34.48 -23.58
C LYS A 52 -14.19 35.79 -23.31
N VAL A 53 -13.66 36.46 -24.34
CA VAL A 53 -13.01 37.79 -24.21
C VAL A 53 -14.01 38.81 -23.68
N HIS A 54 -15.16 39.00 -24.35
CA HIS A 54 -16.16 39.98 -23.93
C HIS A 54 -16.64 39.76 -22.49
N ARG A 55 -16.81 38.51 -22.07
CA ARG A 55 -17.16 38.19 -20.69
C ARG A 55 -16.05 38.57 -19.72
N LYS A 56 -14.79 38.22 -20.02
CA LYS A 56 -13.67 38.41 -19.10
C LYS A 56 -13.15 39.84 -19.05
N VAL A 57 -13.32 40.63 -20.10
CA VAL A 57 -13.00 42.07 -20.11
C VAL A 57 -13.79 42.84 -19.05
N LYS A 58 -15.02 42.42 -18.73
CA LYS A 58 -15.83 43.04 -17.67
C LYS A 58 -15.20 42.92 -16.28
N GLU A 59 -14.51 41.81 -16.03
CA GLU A 59 -13.81 41.53 -14.76
C GLU A 59 -12.35 42.02 -14.79
N LYS A 60 -11.72 41.94 -15.97
CA LYS A 60 -10.30 42.22 -16.20
C LYS A 60 -10.16 43.02 -17.50
N PRO A 61 -10.18 44.36 -17.47
CA PRO A 61 -10.20 45.21 -18.67
C PRO A 61 -9.10 44.92 -19.72
N GLN A 62 -7.96 44.41 -19.27
CA GLN A 62 -6.80 44.03 -20.09
C GLN A 62 -6.90 42.62 -20.71
N TYR A 63 -7.98 41.87 -20.46
CA TYR A 63 -8.11 40.50 -20.94
C TYR A 63 -8.32 40.47 -22.46
N GLY A 64 -7.42 39.81 -23.18
CA GLY A 64 -7.47 39.68 -24.65
C GLY A 64 -7.47 38.23 -25.11
N LEU A 65 -7.44 38.02 -26.44
CA LEU A 65 -7.28 36.67 -27.02
C LEU A 65 -6.01 35.97 -26.53
N ALA A 66 -4.92 36.73 -26.36
CA ALA A 66 -3.65 36.20 -25.86
C ALA A 66 -3.71 35.70 -24.40
N SER A 67 -4.73 36.09 -23.64
CA SER A 67 -4.97 35.65 -22.26
C SER A 67 -5.78 34.35 -22.18
N ILE A 68 -6.31 33.85 -23.30
CA ILE A 68 -7.07 32.59 -23.33
C ILE A 68 -6.09 31.42 -23.27
N THR A 69 -6.22 30.56 -22.28
CA THR A 69 -5.35 29.38 -22.08
C THR A 69 -5.86 28.10 -22.74
N ASP A 70 -7.13 28.06 -23.09
CA ASP A 70 -7.88 26.91 -23.59
C ASP A 70 -8.41 27.17 -25.01
N VAL A 71 -7.50 27.62 -25.90
CA VAL A 71 -7.78 27.69 -27.35
C VAL A 71 -7.94 26.28 -27.89
N LEU A 72 -6.97 25.42 -27.59
CA LEU A 72 -7.07 23.98 -27.73
C LEU A 72 -7.25 23.36 -26.34
N GLY A 73 -8.35 22.63 -26.15
CA GLY A 73 -8.65 21.89 -24.92
C GLY A 73 -8.57 20.38 -25.17
N LEU A 74 -7.84 19.68 -24.31
CA LEU A 74 -7.71 18.24 -24.31
C LEU A 74 -8.19 17.68 -22.97
N ARG A 75 -8.96 16.61 -23.01
CA ARG A 75 -9.25 15.79 -21.84
C ARG A 75 -8.73 14.38 -22.01
N LEU A 76 -7.88 13.95 -21.09
CA LEU A 76 -7.41 12.59 -20.93
C LEU A 76 -8.22 11.94 -19.81
N ILE A 77 -8.94 10.87 -20.14
CA ILE A 77 -9.88 10.20 -19.24
C ILE A 77 -9.30 8.83 -18.91
N THR A 78 -9.01 8.63 -17.63
CA THR A 78 -8.54 7.36 -17.05
C THR A 78 -9.73 6.54 -16.57
N LEU A 79 -9.58 5.23 -16.47
CA LEU A 79 -10.62 4.38 -15.92
C LEU A 79 -10.67 4.54 -14.39
N PHE A 80 -9.49 4.58 -13.77
CA PHE A 80 -9.30 4.68 -12.33
C PHE A 80 -8.53 5.96 -11.96
N ARG A 81 -8.67 6.45 -10.73
CA ARG A 81 -7.95 7.69 -10.34
C ARG A 81 -6.46 7.42 -10.17
N HIS A 82 -6.08 6.23 -9.70
CA HIS A 82 -4.68 5.87 -9.53
C HIS A 82 -3.86 5.86 -10.85
N GLU A 83 -4.51 5.86 -12.01
CA GLU A 83 -3.82 5.95 -13.31
C GLU A 83 -3.41 7.39 -13.67
N ILE A 84 -4.07 8.40 -13.08
CA ILE A 84 -3.84 9.82 -13.38
C ILE A 84 -2.38 10.24 -13.18
N PRO A 85 -1.67 9.87 -12.09
CA PRO A 85 -0.25 10.21 -11.91
C PRO A 85 0.63 9.67 -13.05
N SER A 86 0.42 8.42 -13.49
CA SER A 86 1.16 7.85 -14.63
C SER A 86 0.92 8.62 -15.93
N VAL A 87 -0.35 8.92 -16.24
CA VAL A 87 -0.70 9.73 -17.43
C VAL A 87 -0.12 11.14 -17.34
N LEU A 88 -0.20 11.78 -16.16
CA LEU A 88 0.40 13.08 -15.89
C LEU A 88 1.89 13.07 -16.19
N ARG A 89 2.62 12.08 -15.67
CA ARG A 89 4.05 11.95 -15.90
C ARG A 89 4.37 11.89 -17.39
N GLN A 90 3.68 11.06 -18.16
CA GLN A 90 3.92 10.96 -19.61
C GLN A 90 3.66 12.28 -20.34
N VAL A 91 2.61 13.02 -19.98
CA VAL A 91 2.35 14.36 -20.53
C VAL A 91 3.48 15.33 -20.19
N LEU A 92 3.98 15.32 -18.94
CA LEU A 92 5.08 16.18 -18.52
C LEU A 92 6.37 15.84 -19.28
N LEU A 93 6.72 14.56 -19.42
CA LEU A 93 7.88 14.11 -20.19
C LEU A 93 7.80 14.53 -21.67
N LEU A 94 6.60 14.45 -22.27
CA LEU A 94 6.37 14.93 -23.63
C LEU A 94 6.65 16.43 -23.76
N ILE A 95 6.13 17.25 -22.84
CA ILE A 95 6.32 18.71 -22.84
C ILE A 95 7.79 19.09 -22.60
N LYS A 96 8.52 18.32 -21.81
CA LYS A 96 9.96 18.51 -21.56
C LYS A 96 10.87 18.03 -22.71
N HIS A 97 10.30 17.34 -23.69
CA HIS A 97 11.02 16.67 -24.79
C HIS A 97 11.92 15.52 -24.30
N GLU A 98 11.51 14.83 -23.24
CA GLU A 98 12.19 13.63 -22.73
C GLU A 98 11.65 12.34 -23.37
N GLN A 99 10.66 12.47 -24.26
CA GLN A 99 10.15 11.39 -25.11
C GLN A 99 10.61 11.59 -26.55
N ALA A 100 10.97 10.49 -27.23
CA ALA A 100 11.42 10.48 -28.62
C ALA A 100 10.24 10.67 -29.60
N VAL A 101 9.67 11.88 -29.64
CA VAL A 101 8.58 12.25 -30.55
C VAL A 101 9.05 13.40 -31.44
N GLU A 102 9.08 13.15 -32.75
CA GLU A 102 9.55 14.11 -33.75
C GLU A 102 8.53 14.29 -34.90
N PRO A 103 8.07 15.52 -35.20
CA PRO A 103 8.30 16.74 -34.42
C PRO A 103 7.47 16.75 -33.12
N ASN A 104 8.05 17.24 -32.02
CA ASN A 104 7.31 17.46 -30.78
C ASN A 104 6.31 18.62 -30.94
N PRO A 105 5.02 18.45 -30.61
CA PRO A 105 4.02 19.49 -30.80
C PRO A 105 4.08 20.61 -29.74
N PHE A 106 4.82 20.45 -28.64
CA PHE A 106 4.95 21.44 -27.57
C PHE A 106 6.28 22.18 -27.61
N GLU A 107 6.31 23.41 -27.12
CA GLU A 107 7.56 24.10 -26.85
C GLU A 107 8.28 23.45 -25.66
N GLN A 108 9.57 23.21 -25.82
CA GLN A 108 10.37 22.48 -24.83
C GLN A 108 10.31 23.17 -23.46
N ASN A 109 9.99 22.41 -22.42
CA ASN A 109 9.92 22.86 -21.03
C ASN A 109 8.93 24.02 -20.78
N ARG A 110 7.94 24.21 -21.68
CA ARG A 110 6.98 25.30 -21.55
C ARG A 110 5.71 24.87 -20.81
N LEU A 111 5.76 24.98 -19.48
CA LEU A 111 4.62 24.81 -18.57
C LEU A 111 4.24 26.18 -18.01
N ASP A 112 3.10 26.74 -18.45
CA ASP A 112 2.62 28.03 -17.97
C ASP A 112 1.89 27.88 -16.63
N GLU A 113 1.14 26.79 -16.43
CA GLU A 113 0.36 26.55 -15.21
C GLU A 113 0.10 25.05 -14.99
N VAL A 114 0.13 24.61 -13.73
CA VAL A 114 -0.40 23.31 -13.30
C VAL A 114 -1.30 23.52 -12.09
N ILE A 115 -2.58 23.18 -12.22
CA ILE A 115 -3.57 23.27 -11.14
C ILE A 115 -4.11 21.87 -10.82
N VAL A 116 -4.09 21.49 -9.55
CA VAL A 116 -4.74 20.27 -9.06
C VAL A 116 -6.02 20.67 -8.33
N TYR A 117 -7.16 20.35 -8.92
CA TYR A 117 -8.45 20.43 -8.25
C TYR A 117 -8.71 19.11 -7.52
N THR A 118 -8.98 19.17 -6.22
CA THR A 118 -9.27 17.98 -5.43
C THR A 118 -10.04 18.33 -4.15
N ASN A 119 -10.91 17.41 -3.71
CA ASN A 119 -11.45 17.40 -2.33
C ASN A 119 -10.95 16.20 -1.53
N ALA A 120 -10.00 15.46 -2.08
CA ALA A 120 -9.38 14.37 -1.36
C ALA A 120 -8.85 14.86 -0.02
N LEU A 121 -9.01 14.04 1.02
CA LEU A 121 -8.39 14.31 2.31
C LEU A 121 -6.86 14.35 2.14
N GLU A 122 -6.17 15.05 3.03
CA GLU A 122 -4.72 15.23 2.93
C GLU A 122 -3.94 13.89 2.91
N HIS A 123 -4.54 12.85 3.51
CA HIS A 123 -4.00 11.49 3.59
C HIS A 123 -4.51 10.54 2.49
N ASP A 124 -5.23 11.03 1.48
CA ASP A 124 -5.65 10.19 0.36
C ASP A 124 -4.40 9.67 -0.39
N PRO A 125 -4.24 8.33 -0.53
CA PRO A 125 -3.10 7.73 -1.24
C PRO A 125 -2.91 8.30 -2.65
N PHE A 126 -4.01 8.58 -3.35
CA PHE A 126 -3.99 9.18 -4.68
C PHE A 126 -3.30 10.56 -4.68
N LEU A 127 -3.60 11.39 -3.68
CA LEU A 127 -3.02 12.73 -3.60
C LEU A 127 -1.53 12.67 -3.26
N THR A 128 -1.13 11.68 -2.45
CA THR A 128 0.27 11.42 -2.10
C THR A 128 1.07 11.02 -3.35
N GLU A 129 0.56 10.07 -4.14
CA GLU A 129 1.18 9.62 -5.38
C GLU A 129 1.26 10.75 -6.42
N LEU A 130 0.19 11.54 -6.55
CA LEU A 130 0.15 12.69 -7.45
C LEU A 130 1.19 13.76 -7.07
N LYS A 131 1.31 14.10 -5.78
CA LYS A 131 2.35 15.00 -5.24
C LYS A 131 3.75 14.45 -5.50
N GLY A 132 3.95 13.14 -5.31
CA GLY A 132 5.19 12.44 -5.60
C GLY A 132 5.60 12.59 -7.06
N THR A 133 4.66 12.35 -7.98
CA THR A 133 4.86 12.50 -9.43
C THR A 133 5.23 13.93 -9.82
N LEU A 134 4.52 14.93 -9.31
CA LEU A 134 4.84 16.33 -9.59
C LEU A 134 6.23 16.72 -9.07
N SER A 135 6.59 16.23 -7.89
CA SER A 135 7.88 16.51 -7.25
C SER A 135 9.03 15.83 -7.98
N SER A 136 8.89 14.56 -8.40
CA SER A 136 9.91 13.84 -9.18
C SER A 136 10.17 14.50 -10.53
N GLU A 137 9.17 15.18 -11.08
CA GLU A 137 9.26 15.92 -12.32
C GLU A 137 9.66 17.40 -12.12
N ASN A 138 9.98 17.83 -10.90
CA ASN A 138 10.32 19.21 -10.55
C ASN A 138 9.25 20.25 -10.99
N VAL A 139 7.97 19.87 -10.92
CA VAL A 139 6.84 20.71 -11.32
C VAL A 139 6.14 21.27 -10.09
N THR A 140 6.07 22.60 -10.01
CA THR A 140 5.26 23.28 -8.98
C THR A 140 3.79 23.32 -9.43
N ALA A 141 2.90 22.78 -8.60
CA ALA A 141 1.46 22.81 -8.86
C ALA A 141 0.71 23.64 -7.81
N THR A 142 -0.33 24.35 -8.25
CA THR A 142 -1.27 25.03 -7.36
C THR A 142 -2.41 24.07 -7.00
N TYR A 143 -2.62 23.81 -5.72
CA TYR A 143 -3.75 22.99 -5.25
C TYR A 143 -4.95 23.89 -4.94
N ARG A 144 -6.12 23.52 -5.45
CA ARG A 144 -7.37 24.25 -5.21
C ARG A 144 -8.49 23.30 -4.86
N GLN A 145 -9.30 23.71 -3.87
CA GLN A 145 -10.61 23.10 -3.68
C GLN A 145 -11.59 23.78 -4.65
N SER A 146 -12.34 22.97 -5.40
CA SER A 146 -13.46 23.50 -6.19
C SER A 146 -14.66 23.66 -5.26
N PRO A 147 -15.36 24.81 -5.28
CA PRO A 147 -16.60 24.98 -4.52
C PRO A 147 -17.65 23.92 -4.84
N GLU A 148 -17.67 23.44 -6.08
CA GLU A 148 -18.56 22.39 -6.60
C GLU A 148 -18.03 20.98 -6.33
N GLY A 149 -16.84 20.88 -5.74
CA GLY A 149 -16.17 19.65 -5.44
C GLY A 149 -15.47 18.99 -6.62
N TYR A 150 -15.32 19.65 -7.75
CA TYR A 150 -14.65 19.11 -8.94
C TYR A 150 -13.23 18.58 -8.65
N SER A 151 -12.85 17.46 -9.27
CA SER A 151 -11.51 16.86 -9.12
C SER A 151 -10.88 16.58 -10.49
N SER A 152 -9.69 17.13 -10.73
CA SER A 152 -8.96 17.03 -12.00
C SER A 152 -7.59 17.71 -11.93
N VAL A 153 -6.65 17.26 -12.76
CA VAL A 153 -5.37 17.94 -12.99
C VAL A 153 -5.47 18.76 -14.27
N HIS A 154 -5.17 20.05 -14.20
CA HIS A 154 -5.15 20.98 -15.34
C HIS A 154 -3.72 21.42 -15.61
N ILE A 155 -3.28 21.32 -16.87
CA ILE A 155 -1.95 21.71 -17.34
C ILE A 155 -2.14 22.70 -18.47
N VAL A 156 -1.45 23.84 -18.42
CA VAL A 156 -1.41 24.81 -19.52
C VAL A 156 0.00 24.82 -20.10
N SER A 157 0.12 24.53 -21.39
CA SER A 157 1.38 24.54 -22.14
C SER A 157 1.23 25.32 -23.46
N ARG A 158 2.33 25.47 -24.21
CA ARG A 158 2.37 26.13 -25.51
C ARG A 158 2.77 25.16 -26.60
N SER A 159 2.03 25.22 -27.70
CA SER A 159 2.37 24.48 -28.92
C SER A 159 3.48 25.19 -29.70
N THR A 160 4.30 24.40 -30.41
CA THR A 160 5.23 24.92 -31.43
C THR A 160 4.51 25.60 -32.60
N HIS A 161 3.22 25.30 -32.78
CA HIS A 161 2.36 25.94 -33.77
C HIS A 161 1.98 27.36 -33.35
N LYS A 162 2.00 28.27 -34.33
CA LYS A 162 1.76 29.71 -34.12
C LYS A 162 0.63 30.19 -35.01
N ALA A 163 -0.27 30.97 -34.43
CA ALA A 163 -1.27 31.74 -35.18
C ALA A 163 -0.72 33.13 -35.52
N LYS A 164 -0.90 33.59 -36.76
CA LYS A 164 -0.53 34.96 -37.15
C LYS A 164 -1.67 35.92 -36.78
N LEU A 165 -1.53 36.68 -35.70
CA LEU A 165 -2.57 37.64 -35.28
C LEU A 165 -2.26 39.02 -35.85
N LYS A 166 -3.29 39.73 -36.35
CA LYS A 166 -3.17 41.13 -36.79
C LYS A 166 -3.15 42.06 -35.59
N THR A 167 -2.31 43.10 -35.65
CA THR A 167 -2.26 44.17 -34.66
C THR A 167 -3.08 45.39 -35.13
N THR A 168 -3.14 46.47 -34.36
CA THR A 168 -3.85 47.70 -34.73
C THR A 168 -3.18 48.48 -35.89
N GLY A 169 -1.97 48.09 -36.30
CA GLY A 169 -1.36 48.42 -37.59
C GLY A 169 -1.37 47.21 -38.52
N ALA A 170 -1.08 47.39 -39.82
CA ALA A 170 -1.04 46.30 -40.81
C ALA A 170 -0.02 45.16 -40.53
N ASN A 171 0.63 45.17 -39.37
CA ASN A 171 1.61 44.18 -38.92
C ASN A 171 0.93 42.94 -38.34
N GLU A 172 1.55 41.79 -38.55
CA GLU A 172 1.17 40.50 -37.97
C GLU A 172 2.19 40.06 -36.92
N THR A 173 1.71 39.42 -35.84
CA THR A 173 2.55 38.83 -34.79
C THR A 173 2.29 37.34 -34.68
N ASN A 174 3.35 36.54 -34.55
CA ASN A 174 3.23 35.12 -34.28
C ASN A 174 2.83 34.89 -32.82
N HIS A 175 1.64 34.35 -32.61
CA HIS A 175 1.10 34.00 -31.30
C HIS A 175 1.17 32.50 -31.08
N GLN A 176 1.89 32.07 -30.05
CA GLN A 176 1.98 30.67 -29.65
C GLN A 176 0.62 30.17 -29.15
N LEU A 177 0.18 29.04 -29.70
CA LEU A 177 -1.12 28.48 -29.32
C LEU A 177 -1.07 27.88 -27.91
N PRO A 178 -1.93 28.34 -26.99
CA PRO A 178 -2.06 27.73 -25.68
C PRO A 178 -2.91 26.47 -25.75
N VAL A 179 -2.44 25.44 -25.04
CA VAL A 179 -3.08 24.14 -24.94
C VAL A 179 -3.39 23.87 -23.47
N GLU A 180 -4.67 23.66 -23.16
CA GLU A 180 -5.11 23.21 -21.83
C GLU A 180 -5.35 21.70 -21.87
N ILE A 181 -4.61 20.95 -21.06
CA ILE A 181 -4.73 19.50 -20.91
C ILE A 181 -5.34 19.22 -19.54
N GLN A 182 -6.46 18.51 -19.52
CA GLN A 182 -7.15 18.11 -18.30
C GLN A 182 -7.08 16.59 -18.16
N ILE A 183 -6.65 16.10 -17.01
CA ILE A 183 -6.61 14.67 -16.69
C ILE A 183 -7.68 14.39 -15.63
N ARG A 184 -8.54 13.40 -15.89
CA ARG A 184 -9.71 13.04 -15.08
C ARG A 184 -9.89 11.53 -15.05
N SER A 185 -10.58 11.02 -14.04
CA SER A 185 -11.19 9.68 -14.10
C SER A 185 -12.51 9.72 -14.87
N VAL A 186 -13.00 8.57 -15.30
CA VAL A 186 -14.29 8.44 -16.01
C VAL A 186 -15.45 9.04 -15.20
N PHE A 187 -15.47 8.84 -13.88
CA PHE A 187 -16.49 9.40 -13.00
C PHE A 187 -16.42 10.92 -12.91
N ALA A 188 -15.20 11.49 -12.81
CA ALA A 188 -15.01 12.93 -12.75
C ALA A 188 -15.35 13.62 -14.08
N ASP A 189 -15.07 13.00 -15.23
CA ASP A 189 -15.46 13.54 -16.53
C ASP A 189 -16.98 13.48 -16.75
N ALA A 190 -17.61 12.35 -16.42
CA ALA A 190 -19.06 12.19 -16.52
C ALA A 190 -19.81 13.24 -15.68
N TRP A 191 -19.45 13.39 -14.41
CA TRP A 191 -20.03 14.44 -13.57
C TRP A 191 -19.76 15.84 -14.11
N GLY A 192 -18.52 16.11 -14.54
CA GLY A 192 -18.12 17.42 -15.06
C GLY A 192 -18.89 17.84 -16.31
N GLU A 193 -19.27 16.88 -17.18
CA GLU A 193 -20.12 17.15 -18.35
C GLU A 193 -21.57 17.47 -17.95
N ILE A 194 -22.12 16.75 -16.97
CA ILE A 194 -23.46 17.00 -16.43
C ILE A 194 -23.52 18.38 -15.76
N ASP A 195 -22.56 18.69 -14.90
CA ASP A 195 -22.47 20.01 -14.24
C ASP A 195 -22.20 21.14 -15.25
N HIS A 196 -21.37 20.92 -16.27
CA HIS A 196 -21.19 21.92 -17.32
C HIS A 196 -22.48 22.20 -18.09
N ARG A 197 -23.32 21.19 -18.33
CA ARG A 197 -24.61 21.34 -19.02
C ARG A 197 -25.66 22.05 -18.16
N PHE A 198 -25.76 21.69 -16.88
CA PHE A 198 -26.87 22.13 -16.02
C PHE A 198 -26.48 23.17 -14.96
N GLY A 199 -25.27 23.13 -14.45
CA GLY A 199 -24.78 24.03 -13.40
C GLY A 199 -24.09 25.29 -13.93
N TYR A 200 -23.25 25.15 -14.95
CA TYR A 200 -22.44 26.27 -15.44
C TYR A 200 -23.26 27.44 -15.97
N SER A 201 -24.34 27.17 -16.71
CA SER A 201 -25.22 28.20 -17.27
C SER A 201 -25.88 29.04 -16.18
N VAL A 202 -26.26 28.41 -15.07
CA VAL A 202 -26.87 29.06 -13.90
C VAL A 202 -25.84 29.93 -13.18
N ARG A 203 -24.66 29.37 -12.87
CA ARG A 203 -23.61 30.07 -12.11
C ARG A 203 -23.00 31.25 -12.87
N THR A 204 -22.92 31.15 -14.20
CA THR A 204 -22.31 32.21 -15.03
C THR A 204 -23.30 33.25 -15.53
N GLY A 205 -24.59 33.15 -15.16
CA GLY A 205 -25.63 34.10 -15.57
C GLY A 205 -25.83 34.17 -17.09
N LYS A 206 -25.53 33.09 -17.82
CA LYS A 206 -25.67 33.08 -19.29
C LYS A 206 -27.14 32.91 -19.67
N SER A 207 -27.77 34.00 -20.10
CA SER A 207 -29.18 34.06 -20.51
C SER A 207 -29.54 33.33 -21.82
N GLY A 208 -28.59 32.62 -22.45
CA GLY A 208 -28.65 32.40 -23.91
C GLY A 208 -29.03 31.03 -24.47
N ILE A 209 -29.09 29.93 -23.70
CA ILE A 209 -29.21 28.58 -24.35
C ILE A 209 -30.30 27.66 -23.78
N SER A 210 -30.85 27.95 -22.61
CA SER A 210 -32.15 27.40 -22.17
C SER A 210 -32.36 27.95 -20.77
N THR A 211 -33.48 28.61 -20.54
CA THR A 211 -33.95 28.87 -19.18
C THR A 211 -34.21 27.52 -18.54
N LEU A 212 -33.24 27.02 -17.77
CA LEU A 212 -33.47 25.91 -16.85
C LEU A 212 -34.58 26.35 -15.91
N HIS A 213 -35.78 25.84 -16.14
CA HIS A 213 -36.99 26.26 -15.43
C HIS A 213 -36.91 26.04 -13.92
N ASN A 214 -35.95 25.24 -13.42
CA ASN A 214 -35.81 24.83 -12.03
C ASN A 214 -34.35 24.78 -11.53
N SER A 215 -33.53 25.78 -11.85
CA SER A 215 -32.09 25.78 -11.49
C SER A 215 -31.83 25.56 -9.99
N ALA A 216 -32.67 26.14 -9.12
CA ALA A 216 -32.57 26.01 -7.67
C ALA A 216 -32.77 24.56 -7.18
N LEU A 217 -33.62 23.78 -7.86
CA LEU A 217 -33.84 22.37 -7.53
C LEU A 217 -32.70 21.48 -8.06
N VAL A 218 -32.05 21.86 -9.16
CA VAL A 218 -31.00 21.05 -9.80
C VAL A 218 -29.68 21.09 -9.02
N GLN A 219 -29.29 22.23 -8.43
CA GLN A 219 -27.99 22.36 -7.76
C GLN A 219 -27.78 21.36 -6.60
N PRO A 220 -28.73 21.14 -5.67
CA PRO A 220 -28.59 20.11 -4.64
C PRO A 220 -28.37 18.71 -5.22
N HIS A 221 -29.08 18.35 -6.29
CA HIS A 221 -28.92 17.06 -6.95
C HIS A 221 -27.54 16.91 -7.61
N LEU A 222 -26.97 17.96 -8.21
CA LEU A 222 -25.61 17.93 -8.74
C LEU A 222 -24.55 17.70 -7.65
N LYS A 223 -24.77 18.26 -6.46
CA LYS A 223 -23.90 18.05 -5.30
C LYS A 223 -23.98 16.61 -4.78
N VAL A 224 -25.18 16.06 -4.67
CA VAL A 224 -25.39 14.64 -4.29
C VAL A 224 -24.76 13.72 -5.33
N LEU A 225 -25.00 13.98 -6.62
CA LEU A 225 -24.38 13.21 -7.71
C LEU A 225 -22.85 13.26 -7.64
N LYS A 226 -22.26 14.41 -7.28
CA LYS A 226 -20.81 14.53 -7.10
C LYS A 226 -20.31 13.56 -6.03
N GLN A 227 -20.94 13.57 -4.85
CA GLN A 227 -20.57 12.69 -3.74
C GLN A 227 -20.64 11.22 -4.15
N PHE A 228 -21.69 10.82 -4.88
CA PHE A 228 -21.79 9.47 -5.44
C PHE A 228 -20.65 9.15 -6.40
N THR A 229 -20.36 10.03 -7.36
CA THR A 229 -19.27 9.78 -8.33
C THR A 229 -17.90 9.73 -7.68
N ASP A 230 -17.67 10.48 -6.60
CA ASP A 230 -16.43 10.41 -5.81
C ASP A 230 -16.31 9.08 -5.07
N ALA A 231 -17.39 8.64 -4.42
CA ALA A 231 -17.43 7.35 -3.76
C ALA A 231 -17.21 6.20 -4.74
N CYS A 232 -17.84 6.24 -5.93
CA CYS A 232 -17.60 5.26 -6.99
C CYS A 232 -16.13 5.24 -7.43
N ALA A 233 -15.50 6.41 -7.59
CA ALA A 233 -14.11 6.49 -8.01
C ALA A 233 -13.14 5.91 -6.96
N VAL A 234 -13.35 6.24 -5.67
CA VAL A 234 -12.57 5.66 -4.56
C VAL A 234 -12.76 4.15 -4.47
N TYR A 235 -13.99 3.67 -4.60
CA TYR A 235 -14.27 2.24 -4.54
C TYR A 235 -13.68 1.48 -5.73
N ALA A 236 -13.69 2.07 -6.93
CA ALA A 236 -13.04 1.49 -8.11
C ALA A 236 -11.53 1.33 -7.91
N ASP A 237 -10.84 2.31 -7.31
CA ASP A 237 -9.43 2.18 -6.94
C ASP A 237 -9.22 1.07 -5.90
N THR A 238 -10.16 0.90 -4.96
CA THR A 238 -10.11 -0.18 -3.96
C THR A 238 -10.21 -1.57 -4.60
N ILE A 239 -11.11 -1.73 -5.57
CA ILE A 239 -11.23 -2.96 -6.37
C ILE A 239 -9.92 -3.20 -7.14
N TYR A 240 -9.40 -2.16 -7.82
CA TYR A 240 -8.15 -2.28 -8.57
C TYR A 240 -7.00 -2.73 -7.68
N ALA A 241 -6.81 -2.06 -6.53
CA ALA A 241 -5.78 -2.39 -5.58
C ALA A 241 -5.92 -3.82 -5.06
N SER A 242 -7.15 -4.28 -4.79
CA SER A 242 -7.41 -5.64 -4.31
C SER A 242 -7.18 -6.69 -5.40
N ALA A 243 -7.51 -6.39 -6.66
CA ALA A 243 -7.33 -7.29 -7.79
C ALA A 243 -5.86 -7.47 -8.21
N HIS A 244 -5.04 -6.46 -7.97
CA HIS A 244 -3.60 -6.48 -8.27
C HIS A 244 -2.74 -6.72 -7.02
N ALA A 245 -3.37 -6.87 -5.86
CA ALA A 245 -2.70 -7.30 -4.65
C ALA A 245 -2.06 -8.68 -4.93
N PRO A 246 -0.75 -8.88 -4.66
CA PRO A 246 -0.12 -10.17 -4.90
C PRO A 246 -0.92 -11.28 -4.22
N ALA A 247 -1.22 -12.36 -4.96
CA ALA A 247 -2.06 -13.46 -4.50
C ALA A 247 -1.58 -14.09 -3.17
N SER A 248 -0.31 -13.88 -2.81
CA SER A 248 0.30 -14.33 -1.56
C SER A 248 -0.09 -13.55 -0.30
N LEU A 249 -0.87 -12.47 -0.42
CA LEU A 249 -1.28 -11.66 0.74
C LEU A 249 -2.26 -12.38 1.66
N THR A 250 -3.01 -13.38 1.17
CA THR A 250 -4.04 -14.08 1.94
C THR A 250 -3.46 -15.04 2.99
N ASP A 251 -2.27 -15.58 2.77
CA ASP A 251 -1.74 -16.70 3.57
C ASP A 251 -0.84 -16.24 4.73
N THR A 252 -0.77 -14.94 5.01
CA THR A 252 0.16 -14.39 6.01
C THR A 252 -0.54 -13.85 7.25
N THR A 253 -1.39 -14.68 7.84
CA THR A 253 -2.10 -14.42 9.11
C THR A 253 -1.19 -14.44 10.34
N GLY A 254 0.14 -14.39 10.15
CA GLY A 254 1.11 -14.38 11.23
C GLY A 254 0.76 -13.34 12.31
N LYS A 255 0.59 -13.82 13.54
CA LYS A 255 0.31 -12.99 14.72
C LYS A 255 1.44 -11.98 14.90
N ILE A 256 1.08 -10.70 14.96
CA ILE A 256 2.03 -9.65 15.30
C ILE A 256 2.14 -9.58 16.82
N GLU A 257 3.28 -10.01 17.35
CA GLU A 257 3.57 -9.85 18.78
C GLU A 257 3.84 -8.36 19.08
N SER A 258 3.14 -7.80 20.06
CA SER A 258 3.32 -6.41 20.49
C SER A 258 4.45 -6.30 21.51
N VAL A 259 5.14 -5.16 21.54
CA VAL A 259 6.08 -4.87 22.65
C VAL A 259 5.23 -4.71 23.92
N PRO A 260 5.53 -5.47 25.00
CA PRO A 260 4.83 -5.33 26.27
C PRO A 260 4.82 -3.88 26.74
N SER A 261 3.72 -3.44 27.33
CA SER A 261 3.70 -2.08 27.86
C SER A 261 4.46 -1.98 29.18
N ASP A 262 5.57 -1.26 29.16
CA ASP A 262 6.38 -0.89 30.31
C ASP A 262 6.37 0.62 30.59
N ASP A 263 7.05 1.04 31.66
CA ASP A 263 7.18 2.45 32.03
C ASP A 263 8.45 3.11 31.47
N GLU A 264 9.34 2.40 30.76
CA GLU A 264 10.62 2.97 30.27
C GLU A 264 10.40 4.18 29.35
N VAL A 265 9.50 4.04 28.37
CA VAL A 265 9.13 5.13 27.45
C VAL A 265 8.48 6.30 28.21
N LEU A 266 7.65 6.02 29.22
CA LEU A 266 6.98 7.05 30.02
C LEU A 266 7.96 7.81 30.93
N ASN A 267 8.91 7.08 31.53
CA ASN A 267 10.02 7.65 32.28
C ASN A 267 10.88 8.53 31.37
N ARG A 268 11.09 8.12 30.12
CA ARG A 268 11.81 8.94 29.15
C ARG A 268 11.04 10.20 28.76
N PHE A 269 9.73 10.10 28.53
CA PHE A 269 8.86 11.28 28.32
C PHE A 269 8.92 12.25 29.49
N THR A 270 8.95 11.73 30.72
CA THR A 270 9.15 12.52 31.95
C THR A 270 10.47 13.29 31.92
N ALA A 271 11.57 12.59 31.63
CA ALA A 271 12.90 13.18 31.59
C ALA A 271 13.07 14.23 30.48
N LEU A 272 12.29 14.11 29.39
CA LEU A 272 12.28 15.06 28.27
C LEU A 272 11.24 16.17 28.44
N GLY A 273 10.59 16.29 29.59
CA GLY A 273 9.68 17.39 29.90
C GLY A 273 8.31 17.29 29.22
N ILE A 274 7.89 16.11 28.75
CA ILE A 274 6.55 15.93 28.18
C ILE A 274 5.49 16.15 29.28
N PRO A 275 4.52 17.05 29.07
CA PRO A 275 3.49 17.32 30.05
C PRO A 275 2.70 16.08 30.43
N THR A 276 2.32 15.97 31.71
CA THR A 276 1.55 14.83 32.25
C THR A 276 0.33 14.48 31.42
N ALA A 277 -0.43 15.48 30.98
CA ALA A 277 -1.63 15.27 30.15
C ALA A 277 -1.33 14.48 28.86
N PHE A 278 -0.22 14.75 28.17
CA PHE A 278 0.17 14.02 26.96
C PHE A 278 0.63 12.59 27.28
N ARG A 279 1.33 12.40 28.41
CA ARG A 279 1.70 11.06 28.86
C ARG A 279 0.47 10.22 29.19
N ASP A 280 -0.51 10.80 29.88
CA ASP A 280 -1.78 10.13 30.23
C ASP A 280 -2.58 9.75 28.97
N GLN A 281 -2.64 10.67 28.00
CA GLN A 281 -3.25 10.41 26.70
C GLN A 281 -2.55 9.27 25.95
N TYR A 282 -1.21 9.23 25.95
CA TYR A 282 -0.44 8.15 25.34
C TYR A 282 -0.68 6.80 26.04
N VAL A 283 -0.73 6.78 27.38
CA VAL A 283 -1.10 5.58 28.16
C VAL A 283 -2.50 5.09 27.78
N GLN A 284 -3.47 6.00 27.62
CA GLN A 284 -4.80 5.62 27.16
C GLN A 284 -4.77 5.00 25.76
N GLY A 285 -3.94 5.52 24.85
CA GLY A 285 -3.75 4.92 23.53
C GLY A 285 -3.20 3.49 23.60
N ARG A 286 -2.22 3.23 24.49
CA ARG A 286 -1.68 1.87 24.71
C ARG A 286 -2.75 0.90 25.20
N LYS A 287 -3.62 1.34 26.11
CA LYS A 287 -4.74 0.54 26.61
C LYS A 287 -5.72 0.18 25.50
N LEU A 288 -6.09 1.13 24.64
CA LEU A 288 -6.96 0.88 23.49
C LEU A 288 -6.34 -0.14 22.53
N ARG A 289 -5.04 0.02 22.22
CA ARG A 289 -4.28 -0.93 21.41
C ARG A 289 -4.29 -2.34 22.01
N GLU A 290 -3.98 -2.48 23.29
CA GLU A 290 -3.96 -3.79 23.97
C GLU A 290 -5.32 -4.46 23.98
N GLN A 291 -6.38 -3.68 24.26
CA GLN A 291 -7.75 -4.18 24.18
C GLN A 291 -8.10 -4.67 22.77
N ALA A 292 -7.69 -3.94 21.74
CA ALA A 292 -7.89 -4.33 20.35
C ALA A 292 -7.15 -5.64 20.01
N LEU A 293 -5.86 -5.74 20.37
CA LEU A 293 -5.04 -6.93 20.12
C LEU A 293 -5.58 -8.17 20.86
N ASN A 294 -6.00 -8.03 22.11
CA ASN A 294 -6.63 -9.12 22.85
C ASN A 294 -7.98 -9.50 22.23
N SER A 295 -8.74 -8.52 21.72
CA SER A 295 -10.02 -8.79 21.08
C SER A 295 -9.85 -9.53 19.77
N ILE A 296 -8.74 -9.36 19.02
CA ILE A 296 -8.44 -10.16 17.83
C ILE A 296 -8.39 -11.66 18.14
N GLU A 297 -7.90 -12.04 19.33
CA GLU A 297 -7.81 -13.44 19.76
C GLU A 297 -9.20 -14.05 20.04
N THR A 298 -10.19 -13.23 20.40
CA THR A 298 -11.54 -13.69 20.76
C THR A 298 -12.61 -13.44 19.69
N ASP A 299 -12.49 -12.35 18.96
CA ASP A 299 -13.40 -11.86 17.92
C ASP A 299 -12.58 -11.03 16.93
N ARG A 300 -12.11 -11.70 15.87
CA ARG A 300 -11.20 -11.11 14.89
C ARG A 300 -11.80 -9.88 14.20
N THR A 301 -13.11 -9.85 13.93
CA THR A 301 -13.75 -8.72 13.25
C THR A 301 -13.77 -7.49 14.16
N LYS A 302 -14.25 -7.66 15.40
CA LYS A 302 -14.29 -6.59 16.40
C LYS A 302 -12.89 -6.08 16.73
N GLY A 303 -11.91 -6.98 16.89
CA GLY A 303 -10.52 -6.62 17.16
C GLY A 303 -9.92 -5.74 16.05
N LYS A 304 -10.22 -6.03 14.78
CA LYS A 304 -9.78 -5.21 13.64
C LYS A 304 -10.38 -3.81 13.67
N GLU A 305 -11.66 -3.67 13.98
CA GLU A 305 -12.32 -2.36 14.12
C GLU A 305 -11.69 -1.54 15.25
N GLN A 306 -11.46 -2.18 16.40
CA GLN A 306 -10.81 -1.53 17.54
C GLN A 306 -9.36 -1.15 17.26
N CYS A 307 -8.63 -1.91 16.44
CA CYS A 307 -7.31 -1.51 15.97
C CYS A 307 -7.37 -0.22 15.14
N LEU A 308 -8.40 -0.04 14.30
CA LEU A 308 -8.57 1.19 13.53
C LEU A 308 -8.89 2.39 14.42
N GLU A 309 -9.73 2.20 15.43
CA GLU A 309 -10.00 3.24 16.44
C GLU A 309 -8.73 3.64 17.19
N ALA A 310 -7.93 2.66 17.63
CA ALA A 310 -6.66 2.90 18.30
C ALA A 310 -5.67 3.63 17.38
N ALA A 311 -5.58 3.25 16.10
CA ALA A 311 -4.74 3.93 15.11
C ALA A 311 -5.14 5.40 14.93
N ALA A 312 -6.44 5.67 14.75
CA ALA A 312 -6.98 7.02 14.62
C ALA A 312 -6.72 7.86 15.88
N TYR A 313 -6.82 7.24 17.06
CA TYR A 313 -6.48 7.87 18.32
C TYR A 313 -5.00 8.30 18.37
N PHE A 314 -4.06 7.42 18.03
CA PHE A 314 -2.63 7.79 17.97
C PHE A 314 -2.31 8.87 16.93
N LEU A 315 -3.00 8.86 15.78
CA LEU A 315 -2.88 9.95 14.79
C LEU A 315 -3.34 11.29 15.39
N SER A 316 -4.45 11.29 16.13
CA SER A 316 -4.94 12.51 16.80
C SER A 316 -3.93 13.05 17.84
N LEU A 317 -3.25 12.16 18.58
CA LEU A 317 -2.20 12.55 19.53
C LEU A 317 -1.03 13.25 18.85
N GLN A 318 -0.66 12.82 17.64
CA GLN A 318 0.42 13.46 16.88
C GLN A 318 0.05 14.87 16.45
N HIS A 319 -1.18 15.08 15.96
CA HIS A 319 -1.67 16.39 15.58
C HIS A 319 -1.72 17.34 16.79
N GLU A 320 -2.27 16.86 17.92
CA GLU A 320 -2.35 17.65 19.15
C GLU A 320 -0.95 18.01 19.67
N ALA A 321 -0.03 17.05 19.74
CA ALA A 321 1.35 17.26 20.19
C ALA A 321 2.08 18.28 19.30
N SER A 322 1.94 18.17 17.97
CA SER A 322 2.53 19.12 17.01
C SER A 322 2.06 20.55 17.21
N SER A 323 0.83 20.73 17.71
CA SER A 323 0.22 22.05 17.88
C SER A 323 0.50 22.69 19.26
N LYS A 324 0.71 21.88 20.30
CA LYS A 324 0.77 22.34 21.69
C LYS A 324 2.14 22.19 22.36
N LEU A 325 2.99 21.28 21.87
CA LEU A 325 4.32 21.08 22.42
C LEU A 325 5.34 21.93 21.66
N THR A 326 6.31 22.47 22.39
CA THR A 326 7.44 23.18 21.78
C THR A 326 8.32 22.19 20.99
N PRO A 327 8.94 22.62 19.87
CA PRO A 327 9.91 21.81 19.13
C PRO A 327 11.17 21.52 19.96
N GLU A 328 11.08 20.57 20.87
CA GLU A 328 12.17 20.06 21.70
C GLU A 328 12.39 18.57 21.42
N LYS A 329 13.51 18.01 21.91
CA LYS A 329 13.83 16.58 21.74
C LYS A 329 12.69 15.65 22.19
N GLY A 330 11.91 16.05 23.20
CA GLY A 330 10.73 15.33 23.66
C GLY A 330 9.66 15.15 22.59
N LEU A 331 9.36 16.18 21.79
CA LEU A 331 8.30 16.13 20.78
C LEU A 331 8.60 15.08 19.71
N GLY A 332 9.84 15.02 19.24
CA GLY A 332 10.26 14.03 18.24
C GLY A 332 10.06 12.60 18.74
N LEU A 333 10.53 12.30 19.95
CA LEU A 333 10.39 10.96 20.54
C LEU A 333 8.91 10.59 20.81
N TYR A 334 8.11 11.54 21.29
CA TYR A 334 6.67 11.33 21.49
C TYR A 334 5.96 11.01 20.16
N GLN A 335 6.23 11.78 19.10
CA GLN A 335 5.67 11.54 17.77
C GLN A 335 6.15 10.21 17.18
N PHE A 336 7.42 9.84 17.38
CA PHE A 336 7.95 8.54 16.96
C PHE A 336 7.12 7.40 17.54
N TYR A 337 6.96 7.35 18.86
CA TYR A 337 6.21 6.28 19.51
C TYR A 337 4.70 6.31 19.19
N ALA A 338 4.11 7.49 19.04
CA ALA A 338 2.71 7.59 18.58
C ALA A 338 2.53 7.00 17.17
N LYS A 339 3.43 7.33 16.22
CA LYS A 339 3.41 6.76 14.86
C LYS A 339 3.70 5.26 14.83
N MET A 340 4.65 4.79 15.65
CA MET A 340 4.94 3.36 15.78
C MET A 340 3.69 2.58 16.21
N ASN A 341 2.93 3.11 17.17
CA ASN A 341 1.70 2.46 17.63
C ASN A 341 0.54 2.58 16.63
N GLU A 342 0.41 3.72 15.94
CA GLU A 342 -0.53 3.87 14.82
C GLU A 342 -0.28 2.78 13.76
N ALA A 343 0.97 2.67 13.29
CA ALA A 343 1.35 1.69 12.28
C ALA A 343 1.19 0.25 12.78
N LEU A 344 1.48 -0.04 14.05
CA LEU A 344 1.26 -1.36 14.64
C LEU A 344 -0.22 -1.75 14.65
N CYS A 345 -1.10 -0.82 14.99
CA CYS A 345 -2.54 -1.06 14.96
C CYS A 345 -3.02 -1.34 13.53
N LEU A 346 -2.58 -0.54 12.55
CA LEU A 346 -2.90 -0.76 11.14
C LEU A 346 -2.39 -2.12 10.63
N LEU A 347 -1.14 -2.46 10.96
CA LEU A 347 -0.50 -3.74 10.62
C LEU A 347 -1.27 -4.95 11.18
N SER A 348 -1.85 -4.80 12.38
CA SER A 348 -2.58 -5.85 13.07
C SER A 348 -3.99 -6.11 12.50
N THR A 349 -4.47 -5.27 11.57
CA THR A 349 -5.78 -5.48 10.95
C THR A 349 -5.80 -6.59 9.89
N ASP A 350 -4.62 -7.04 9.43
CA ASP A 350 -4.43 -7.93 8.28
C ASP A 350 -5.08 -7.45 6.96
N SER A 351 -5.58 -6.22 6.90
CA SER A 351 -6.12 -5.65 5.65
C SER A 351 -4.95 -5.19 4.78
N PRO A 352 -4.84 -5.62 3.51
CA PRO A 352 -3.76 -5.21 2.62
C PRO A 352 -3.56 -3.70 2.56
N GLN A 353 -4.65 -2.92 2.48
CA GLN A 353 -4.58 -1.46 2.43
C GLN A 353 -3.99 -0.85 3.71
N HIS A 354 -4.36 -1.39 4.88
CA HIS A 354 -3.81 -0.93 6.16
C HIS A 354 -2.36 -1.38 6.35
N VAL A 355 -1.98 -2.58 5.88
CA VAL A 355 -0.58 -3.04 5.91
C VAL A 355 0.31 -2.16 5.01
N ILE A 356 -0.16 -1.77 3.82
CA ILE A 356 0.53 -0.80 2.94
C ILE A 356 0.69 0.55 3.67
N SER A 357 -0.36 1.00 4.35
CA SER A 357 -0.32 2.25 5.12
C SER A 357 0.68 2.17 6.29
N ALA A 358 0.72 1.05 7.00
CA ALA A 358 1.69 0.79 8.07
C ALA A 358 3.13 0.76 7.54
N GLU A 359 3.38 0.06 6.41
CA GLU A 359 4.67 0.06 5.74
C GLU A 359 5.12 1.50 5.40
N ALA A 360 4.24 2.31 4.80
CA ALA A 360 4.56 3.68 4.44
C ALA A 360 4.91 4.55 5.67
N ILE A 361 4.26 4.33 6.82
CA ILE A 361 4.61 4.99 8.08
C ILE A 361 6.01 4.53 8.53
N TYR A 362 6.28 3.22 8.55
CA TYR A 362 7.56 2.67 8.98
C TYR A 362 8.73 3.11 8.08
N VAL A 363 8.54 3.23 6.76
CA VAL A 363 9.55 3.77 5.84
C VAL A 363 9.93 5.20 6.22
N LYS A 364 8.95 6.08 6.42
CA LYS A 364 9.18 7.48 6.84
C LYS A 364 9.85 7.57 8.20
N LEU A 365 9.45 6.71 9.14
CA LEU A 365 10.06 6.64 10.47
C LEU A 365 11.52 6.17 10.36
N ARG A 366 11.83 5.17 9.53
CA ARG A 366 13.20 4.70 9.32
C ARG A 366 14.10 5.80 8.74
N GLU A 367 13.58 6.60 7.81
CA GLU A 367 14.32 7.74 7.24
C GLU A 367 14.63 8.81 8.31
N SER A 368 13.68 9.04 9.22
CA SER A 368 13.80 10.05 10.27
C SER A 368 14.59 9.56 11.49
N TYR A 369 14.55 8.26 11.76
CA TYR A 369 15.10 7.58 12.94
C TYR A 369 15.89 6.32 12.53
N PRO A 370 16.95 6.45 11.72
CA PRO A 370 17.64 5.31 11.12
C PRO A 370 18.31 4.39 12.14
N ASN A 371 18.56 4.87 13.36
CA ASN A 371 19.21 4.09 14.42
C ASN A 371 18.21 3.35 15.33
N PHE A 372 16.90 3.61 15.21
CA PHE A 372 15.89 3.04 16.10
C PHE A 372 15.51 1.63 15.64
N LEU A 373 16.05 0.58 16.26
CA LEU A 373 15.94 -0.79 15.70
C LEU A 373 14.51 -1.32 15.66
N LEU A 374 13.63 -0.87 16.55
CA LEU A 374 12.23 -1.28 16.53
C LEU A 374 11.54 -0.91 15.20
N VAL A 375 11.90 0.22 14.57
CA VAL A 375 11.32 0.59 13.27
C VAL A 375 11.74 -0.36 12.16
N TRP A 376 13.00 -0.81 12.18
CA TRP A 376 13.52 -1.78 11.21
C TRP A 376 12.83 -3.13 11.35
N PHE A 377 12.69 -3.59 12.60
CA PHE A 377 11.98 -4.82 12.92
C PHE A 377 10.52 -4.79 12.44
N ARG A 378 9.79 -3.69 12.73
CA ARG A 378 8.39 -3.56 12.31
C ARG A 378 8.23 -3.35 10.81
N LEU A 379 9.17 -2.66 10.15
CA LEU A 379 9.19 -2.56 8.70
C LEU A 379 9.38 -3.94 8.07
N ALA A 380 10.28 -4.78 8.62
CA ALA A 380 10.46 -6.16 8.15
C ALA A 380 9.17 -6.99 8.28
N GLN A 381 8.43 -6.84 9.38
CA GLN A 381 7.12 -7.48 9.56
C GLN A 381 6.07 -6.99 8.55
N ALA A 382 6.05 -5.68 8.26
CA ALA A 382 5.16 -5.12 7.25
C ALA A 382 5.49 -5.66 5.84
N CYS A 383 6.76 -5.67 5.45
CA CYS A 383 7.21 -6.26 4.19
C CYS A 383 6.86 -7.76 4.10
N ALA A 384 7.04 -8.51 5.20
CA ALA A 384 6.69 -9.92 5.29
C ALA A 384 5.18 -10.18 5.09
N LYS A 385 4.32 -9.36 5.72
CA LYS A 385 2.86 -9.41 5.50
C LYS A 385 2.46 -9.01 4.09
N LEU A 386 3.28 -8.16 3.43
CA LEU A 386 3.06 -7.78 2.04
C LEU A 386 3.57 -8.81 1.01
N GLY A 387 4.13 -9.94 1.47
CA GLY A 387 4.73 -10.94 0.60
C GLY A 387 6.07 -10.51 -0.02
N LYS A 388 6.67 -9.40 0.45
CA LYS A 388 7.99 -8.91 0.00
C LYS A 388 9.11 -9.66 0.73
N THR A 389 9.18 -10.97 0.50
CA THR A 389 10.04 -11.91 1.25
C THR A 389 11.50 -11.49 1.28
N SER A 390 12.11 -11.17 0.14
CA SER A 390 13.53 -10.78 0.05
C SER A 390 13.84 -9.49 0.81
N GLU A 391 12.94 -8.50 0.75
CA GLU A 391 13.08 -7.24 1.50
C GLU A 391 12.97 -7.48 3.00
N ALA A 392 12.01 -8.30 3.43
CA ALA A 392 11.83 -8.68 4.82
C ALA A 392 13.08 -9.39 5.38
N ILE A 393 13.66 -10.34 4.64
CA ILE A 393 14.91 -11.04 5.01
C ILE A 393 16.05 -10.04 5.20
N ALA A 394 16.25 -9.11 4.25
CA ALA A 394 17.31 -8.11 4.33
C ALA A 394 17.14 -7.20 5.57
N LEU A 395 15.91 -6.77 5.86
CA LEU A 395 15.59 -5.95 7.02
C LEU A 395 15.78 -6.71 8.34
N PHE A 396 15.34 -7.97 8.45
CA PHE A 396 15.55 -8.80 9.63
C PHE A 396 17.03 -9.07 9.89
N LYS A 397 17.83 -9.39 8.86
CA LYS A 397 19.28 -9.58 8.98
C LYS A 397 19.98 -8.35 9.55
N ASN A 398 19.73 -7.19 8.94
CA ASN A 398 20.32 -5.94 9.40
C ASN A 398 19.89 -5.63 10.85
N THR A 399 18.60 -5.82 11.16
CA THR A 399 18.10 -5.65 12.53
C THR A 399 18.81 -6.57 13.51
N ALA A 400 19.07 -7.84 13.15
CA ALA A 400 19.76 -8.81 14.00
C ALA A 400 21.21 -8.40 14.28
N GLU A 401 21.94 -7.99 13.24
CA GLU A 401 23.34 -7.55 13.35
C GLU A 401 23.44 -6.31 14.24
N GLN A 402 22.60 -5.31 14.01
CA GLN A 402 22.58 -4.09 14.82
C GLN A 402 22.15 -4.37 16.26
N ALA A 403 21.14 -5.21 16.47
CA ALA A 403 20.70 -5.59 17.81
C ALA A 403 21.83 -6.27 18.60
N LYS A 404 22.57 -7.21 17.98
CA LYS A 404 23.74 -7.86 18.58
C LYS A 404 24.83 -6.83 18.95
N LEU A 405 25.12 -5.86 18.07
CA LEU A 405 26.09 -4.80 18.34
C LEU A 405 25.70 -3.90 19.52
N VAL A 406 24.44 -3.47 19.56
CA VAL A 406 23.93 -2.62 20.65
C VAL A 406 23.89 -3.41 21.95
N ALA A 407 23.38 -4.65 21.93
CA ALA A 407 23.34 -5.51 23.10
C ALA A 407 24.73 -5.70 23.73
N ASN A 408 25.74 -6.01 22.91
CA ASN A 408 27.12 -6.18 23.40
C ASN A 408 27.70 -4.90 24.03
N LYS A 409 27.34 -3.72 23.48
CA LYS A 409 27.82 -2.43 23.98
C LYS A 409 27.18 -2.04 25.32
N TYR A 410 25.91 -2.39 25.53
CA TYR A 410 25.11 -1.95 26.68
C TYR A 410 24.78 -3.06 27.69
N ALA A 411 25.20 -4.30 27.47
CA ALA A 411 24.92 -5.45 28.35
C ALA A 411 25.24 -5.19 29.83
N ASN A 412 26.29 -4.40 30.12
CA ASN A 412 26.74 -4.09 31.48
C ASN A 412 26.35 -2.68 31.95
N GLN A 413 25.57 -1.93 31.16
CA GLN A 413 25.16 -0.57 31.50
C GLN A 413 23.78 -0.55 32.17
N GLN A 414 23.61 0.33 33.14
CA GLN A 414 22.35 0.47 33.87
C GLN A 414 21.24 1.13 33.02
N SER A 415 21.63 1.93 32.02
CA SER A 415 20.70 2.61 31.10
C SER A 415 21.00 2.22 29.66
N TRP A 416 19.95 1.88 28.92
CA TRP A 416 20.00 1.63 27.49
C TRP A 416 19.73 2.93 26.71
N PRO A 417 20.23 3.04 25.46
CA PRO A 417 20.03 4.22 24.64
C PRO A 417 18.57 4.33 24.12
N ASP A 418 18.11 5.53 23.78
CA ASP A 418 16.74 5.75 23.25
C ASP A 418 16.51 4.99 21.93
N GLU A 419 17.58 4.75 21.17
CA GLU A 419 17.57 4.02 19.90
C GLU A 419 17.22 2.52 20.07
N LEU A 420 17.44 1.98 21.27
CA LEU A 420 17.07 0.62 21.62
C LEU A 420 16.84 0.56 23.14
N PRO A 421 15.64 0.93 23.61
CA PRO A 421 15.24 0.67 24.99
C PRO A 421 15.43 -0.81 25.32
N ARG A 422 15.65 -1.10 26.60
CA ARG A 422 15.89 -2.48 27.02
C ARG A 422 14.70 -3.38 26.68
N THR A 423 13.48 -2.88 26.86
CA THR A 423 12.26 -3.64 26.56
C THR A 423 12.05 -3.90 25.07
N ASP A 424 12.49 -2.98 24.21
CA ASP A 424 12.50 -3.21 22.76
C ASP A 424 13.51 -4.31 22.39
N HIS A 425 14.70 -4.32 22.99
CA HIS A 425 15.67 -5.40 22.80
C HIS A 425 15.13 -6.76 23.28
N GLU A 426 14.58 -6.80 24.50
CA GLU A 426 13.98 -8.01 25.08
C GLU A 426 12.78 -8.53 24.27
N HIS A 427 12.11 -7.66 23.50
CA HIS A 427 11.08 -8.05 22.55
C HIS A 427 11.67 -8.58 21.23
N ILE A 428 12.63 -7.85 20.64
CA ILE A 428 13.18 -8.15 19.31
C ILE A 428 14.04 -9.41 19.32
N ALA A 429 15.01 -9.50 20.25
CA ALA A 429 16.00 -10.57 20.29
C ALA A 429 15.41 -11.99 20.26
N PRO A 430 14.37 -12.32 21.05
CA PRO A 430 13.80 -13.66 21.02
C PRO A 430 12.89 -13.95 19.82
N LEU A 431 12.25 -12.93 19.24
CA LEU A 431 11.29 -13.11 18.14
C LEU A 431 11.94 -13.09 16.76
N LEU A 432 13.00 -12.30 16.60
CA LEU A 432 13.61 -12.06 15.30
C LEU A 432 14.10 -13.35 14.62
N PRO A 433 14.87 -14.24 15.28
CA PRO A 433 15.45 -15.39 14.58
C PRO A 433 14.37 -16.36 14.06
N LYS A 434 13.30 -16.56 14.84
CA LYS A 434 12.09 -17.30 14.43
C LYS A 434 11.41 -16.68 13.22
N LEU A 435 11.21 -15.36 13.21
CA LEU A 435 10.56 -14.67 12.08
C LEU A 435 11.43 -14.69 10.83
N LEU A 436 12.75 -14.55 10.97
CA LEU A 436 13.72 -14.67 9.88
C LEU A 436 13.72 -16.08 9.30
N GLY A 437 13.72 -17.11 10.16
CA GLY A 437 13.61 -18.51 9.75
C GLY A 437 12.35 -18.77 8.91
N TYR A 438 11.21 -18.23 9.34
CA TYR A 438 9.96 -18.32 8.58
C TYR A 438 10.04 -17.61 7.21
N GLN A 439 10.74 -16.47 7.10
CA GLN A 439 10.91 -15.81 5.79
C GLN A 439 11.80 -16.62 4.85
N TYR A 440 12.85 -17.26 5.35
CA TYR A 440 13.68 -18.16 4.54
C TYR A 440 12.90 -19.37 4.05
N TRP A 441 12.06 -19.95 4.90
CA TRP A 441 11.14 -21.00 4.47
C TRP A 441 10.19 -20.51 3.37
N LYS A 442 9.62 -19.30 3.49
CA LYS A 442 8.83 -18.72 2.38
C LYS A 442 9.64 -18.54 1.10
N GLN A 443 10.91 -18.14 1.23
CA GLN A 443 11.80 -18.00 0.09
C GLN A 443 12.04 -19.37 -0.59
N SER A 444 12.13 -20.46 0.17
CA SER A 444 12.21 -21.81 -0.41
C SER A 444 10.94 -22.15 -1.20
N GLN A 445 9.75 -21.81 -0.69
CA GLN A 445 8.50 -22.06 -1.41
C GLN A 445 8.38 -21.28 -2.72
N GLN A 446 9.04 -20.13 -2.83
CA GLN A 446 9.04 -19.28 -4.03
C GLN A 446 10.07 -19.71 -5.09
N SER A 447 11.07 -20.52 -4.72
CA SER A 447 12.09 -20.99 -5.64
C SER A 447 11.60 -22.19 -6.45
N THR A 448 11.91 -22.22 -7.75
CA THR A 448 11.73 -23.42 -8.60
C THR A 448 13.00 -24.27 -8.68
N ASP A 449 14.15 -23.73 -8.28
CA ASP A 449 15.43 -24.44 -8.27
C ASP A 449 15.62 -25.18 -6.95
N ASN A 450 15.84 -26.50 -7.03
CA ASN A 450 15.97 -27.37 -5.86
C ASN A 450 17.20 -27.01 -5.01
N SER A 451 18.29 -26.54 -5.61
CA SER A 451 19.48 -26.14 -4.85
C SER A 451 19.19 -24.89 -4.01
N ALA A 452 18.59 -23.86 -4.61
CA ALA A 452 18.17 -22.65 -3.91
C ALA A 452 17.08 -22.92 -2.86
N GLN A 453 16.19 -23.91 -3.10
CA GLN A 453 15.23 -24.37 -2.11
C GLN A 453 15.93 -24.95 -0.87
N LEU A 454 16.89 -25.87 -1.08
CA LEU A 454 17.64 -26.50 0.01
C LEU A 454 18.48 -25.47 0.78
N GLU A 455 19.15 -24.55 0.09
CA GLU A 455 19.91 -23.46 0.73
C GLU A 455 19.00 -22.60 1.61
N SER A 456 17.83 -22.20 1.10
CA SER A 456 16.87 -21.41 1.86
C SER A 456 16.32 -22.18 3.07
N LEU A 457 16.08 -23.49 2.95
CA LEU A 457 15.65 -24.33 4.07
C LEU A 457 16.75 -24.50 5.13
N ALA A 458 18.01 -24.67 4.73
CA ALA A 458 19.13 -24.72 5.67
C ALA A 458 19.25 -23.40 6.47
N LEU A 459 19.14 -22.26 5.78
CA LEU A 459 19.11 -20.95 6.42
C LEU A 459 17.88 -20.76 7.34
N ALA A 460 16.73 -21.31 6.97
CA ALA A 460 15.53 -21.31 7.82
C ALA A 460 15.75 -22.05 9.14
N ILE A 461 16.38 -23.24 9.07
CA ILE A 461 16.72 -24.06 10.22
C ILE A 461 17.73 -23.34 11.12
N ASP A 462 18.85 -22.88 10.54
CA ASP A 462 19.91 -22.22 11.32
C ASP A 462 19.41 -20.94 12.01
N ALA A 463 18.66 -20.08 11.31
CA ALA A 463 18.05 -18.89 11.91
C ALA A 463 17.04 -19.22 13.01
N THR A 464 16.25 -20.30 12.85
CA THR A 464 15.28 -20.71 13.88
C THR A 464 15.98 -21.25 15.13
N VAL A 465 17.07 -22.00 14.96
CA VAL A 465 17.89 -22.55 16.07
C VAL A 465 18.48 -21.44 16.94
N GLU A 466 18.87 -20.30 16.38
CA GLU A 466 19.32 -19.12 17.16
C GLU A 466 18.27 -18.64 18.18
N SER A 467 16.98 -18.95 17.99
CA SER A 467 15.92 -18.57 18.93
C SER A 467 16.06 -19.29 20.29
N PHE A 468 16.73 -20.45 20.34
CA PHE A 468 16.94 -21.20 21.59
C PHE A 468 17.87 -20.48 22.58
N ASP A 469 18.69 -19.54 22.11
CA ASP A 469 19.58 -18.76 22.98
C ASP A 469 18.80 -17.69 23.78
N HIS A 470 17.57 -17.39 23.36
CA HIS A 470 16.79 -16.26 23.87
C HIS A 470 15.47 -16.66 24.53
N GLN A 471 14.80 -17.69 24.01
CA GLN A 471 13.56 -18.20 24.58
C GLN A 471 13.85 -19.52 25.29
N GLY A 472 13.21 -19.74 26.44
CA GLY A 472 13.16 -21.07 27.06
C GLY A 472 12.46 -22.08 26.13
N ALA A 473 11.98 -23.19 26.67
CA ALA A 473 11.25 -24.17 25.85
C ALA A 473 9.93 -23.58 25.29
N ASP A 474 9.96 -22.99 24.08
CA ASP A 474 8.79 -22.63 23.25
C ASP A 474 8.60 -23.71 22.17
N TYR A 475 7.52 -24.47 22.29
CA TYR A 475 7.17 -25.53 21.34
C TYR A 475 7.04 -25.04 19.90
N LYS A 476 6.73 -23.75 19.68
CA LYS A 476 6.61 -23.20 18.32
C LYS A 476 7.96 -23.14 17.61
N ILE A 477 9.07 -22.98 18.36
CA ILE A 477 10.42 -23.06 17.81
C ILE A 477 10.71 -24.51 17.39
N ASP A 478 10.46 -25.46 18.29
CA ASP A 478 10.66 -26.89 18.00
C ASP A 478 9.77 -27.35 16.82
N ASN A 479 8.52 -26.86 16.74
CA ASN A 479 7.61 -27.12 15.62
C ASN A 479 8.19 -26.65 14.28
N ASN A 480 8.63 -25.40 14.20
CA ASN A 480 9.25 -24.85 12.99
C ASN A 480 10.48 -25.66 12.57
N ILE A 481 11.33 -26.04 13.53
CA ILE A 481 12.53 -26.86 13.26
C ILE A 481 12.14 -28.23 12.71
N VAL A 482 11.16 -28.91 13.31
CA VAL A 482 10.67 -30.20 12.83
C VAL A 482 10.14 -30.07 11.41
N TYR A 483 9.34 -29.04 11.12
CA TYR A 483 8.78 -28.81 9.79
C TYR A 483 9.90 -28.57 8.75
N TYR A 484 10.76 -27.57 8.97
CA TYR A 484 11.82 -27.20 8.02
C TYR A 484 12.83 -28.33 7.80
N SER A 485 13.19 -29.05 8.87
CA SER A 485 14.13 -30.19 8.79
C SER A 485 13.54 -31.35 8.00
N THR A 486 12.26 -31.67 8.21
CA THR A 486 11.57 -32.72 7.46
C THR A 486 11.49 -32.36 5.99
N GLU A 487 11.13 -31.13 5.66
CA GLU A 487 11.05 -30.66 4.28
C GLU A 487 12.43 -30.67 3.59
N TYR A 488 13.49 -30.22 4.28
CA TYR A 488 14.86 -30.26 3.79
C TYR A 488 15.28 -31.70 3.43
N LEU A 489 15.13 -32.62 4.39
CA LEU A 489 15.55 -34.01 4.22
C LEU A 489 14.72 -34.73 3.15
N ALA A 490 13.43 -34.43 3.02
CA ALA A 490 12.56 -34.99 1.99
C ALA A 490 12.94 -34.53 0.57
N LYS A 491 13.46 -33.31 0.42
CA LYS A 491 13.91 -32.75 -0.87
C LYS A 491 15.35 -33.10 -1.22
N PHE A 492 16.18 -33.45 -0.23
CA PHE A 492 17.57 -33.79 -0.43
C PHE A 492 17.72 -35.16 -1.12
N LYS A 493 18.35 -35.20 -2.30
CA LYS A 493 18.53 -36.42 -3.11
C LYS A 493 19.97 -36.95 -3.11
N GLY A 494 20.88 -36.29 -2.39
CA GLY A 494 22.29 -36.69 -2.31
C GLY A 494 22.55 -37.82 -1.31
N PRO A 495 23.76 -38.37 -1.27
CA PRO A 495 24.18 -39.22 -0.16
C PRO A 495 24.23 -38.40 1.14
N PRO A 496 23.95 -39.00 2.32
CA PRO A 496 24.10 -38.33 3.60
C PRO A 496 25.48 -37.70 3.76
N ASN A 497 25.50 -36.47 4.22
CA ASN A 497 26.67 -35.67 4.56
C ASN A 497 26.54 -35.12 6.00
N ASP A 498 27.58 -34.44 6.47
CA ASP A 498 27.63 -33.86 7.82
C ASP A 498 26.43 -32.94 8.11
N GLU A 499 25.98 -32.18 7.11
CA GLU A 499 24.84 -31.27 7.23
C GLU A 499 23.52 -32.04 7.39
N THR A 500 23.27 -33.06 6.57
CA THR A 500 22.07 -33.90 6.71
C THR A 500 22.04 -34.64 8.06
N HIS A 501 23.18 -35.09 8.57
CA HIS A 501 23.26 -35.71 9.90
C HIS A 501 23.01 -34.70 11.03
N LYS A 502 23.52 -33.46 10.89
CA LYS A 502 23.20 -32.36 11.82
C LYS A 502 21.70 -32.10 11.84
N ILE A 503 21.07 -31.99 10.67
CA ILE A 503 19.63 -31.71 10.53
C ILE A 503 18.77 -32.87 11.05
N GLU A 504 19.14 -34.13 10.78
CA GLU A 504 18.45 -35.31 11.29
C GLU A 504 18.51 -35.40 12.83
N SER A 505 19.66 -35.07 13.42
CA SER A 505 19.83 -34.97 14.87
C SER A 505 18.96 -33.86 15.48
N LEU A 506 18.90 -32.68 14.83
CA LEU A 506 18.04 -31.58 15.23
C LEU A 506 16.54 -31.94 15.14
N LEU A 507 16.12 -32.57 14.05
CA LEU A 507 14.77 -33.09 13.85
C LEU A 507 14.39 -34.04 14.98
N SER A 508 15.21 -35.06 15.22
CA SER A 508 14.95 -36.08 16.25
C SER A 508 14.81 -35.46 17.64
N ARG A 509 15.72 -34.55 18.01
CA ARG A 509 15.70 -33.88 19.31
C ARG A 509 14.47 -32.99 19.50
N SER A 510 14.10 -32.23 18.47
CA SER A 510 12.96 -31.29 18.53
C SER A 510 11.63 -32.05 18.52
N LEU A 511 11.54 -33.15 17.76
CA LEU A 511 10.38 -34.03 17.73
C LEU A 511 10.09 -34.67 19.10
N ILE A 512 11.13 -35.14 19.82
CA ILE A 512 10.98 -35.69 21.19
C ILE A 512 10.41 -34.64 22.15
N LYS A 513 10.80 -33.37 22.01
CA LYS A 513 10.24 -32.30 22.85
C LYS A 513 8.78 -32.02 22.52
N LEU A 514 8.41 -32.02 21.24
CA LEU A 514 7.01 -31.87 20.83
C LEU A 514 6.15 -33.03 21.34
N GLU A 515 6.64 -34.27 21.25
CA GLU A 515 6.00 -35.46 21.85
C GLU A 515 5.74 -35.25 23.35
N ALA A 516 6.79 -34.90 24.11
CA ALA A 516 6.69 -34.65 25.55
C ALA A 516 5.77 -33.46 25.89
N PHE A 517 5.55 -32.54 24.94
CA PHE A 517 4.69 -31.39 25.12
C PHE A 517 3.22 -31.70 24.81
N LEU A 518 2.94 -32.52 23.78
CA LEU A 518 1.60 -33.04 23.49
C LEU A 518 1.05 -33.87 24.65
N ASP A 519 1.90 -34.62 25.35
CA ASP A 519 1.50 -35.41 26.51
C ASP A 519 1.03 -34.55 27.71
N LYS A 520 1.47 -33.30 27.79
CA LYS A 520 1.29 -32.43 28.96
C LYS A 520 0.23 -31.35 28.79
N THR A 521 -0.20 -31.07 27.57
CA THR A 521 -0.87 -29.81 27.24
C THR A 521 -2.16 -30.07 26.45
N PRO A 522 -3.22 -29.24 26.60
CA PRO A 522 -4.41 -29.27 25.74
C PRO A 522 -4.16 -28.99 24.24
N LEU A 523 -2.90 -28.95 23.79
CA LEU A 523 -2.47 -28.86 22.39
C LEU A 523 -2.82 -30.07 21.54
N GLN A 524 -3.50 -31.06 22.11
CA GLN A 524 -4.26 -32.06 21.36
C GLN A 524 -5.31 -31.45 20.40
N GLN A 525 -5.39 -30.13 20.28
CA GLN A 525 -6.26 -29.37 19.39
C GLN A 525 -5.52 -28.45 18.39
N ASP A 526 -4.20 -28.26 18.52
CA ASP A 526 -3.43 -27.43 17.57
C ASP A 526 -3.07 -28.26 16.33
N ILE A 527 -3.94 -28.18 15.32
CA ILE A 527 -3.85 -29.02 14.11
C ILE A 527 -2.58 -28.78 13.31
N SER A 528 -1.98 -27.58 13.35
CA SER A 528 -0.76 -27.26 12.60
C SER A 528 0.47 -27.94 13.22
N VAL A 529 0.50 -28.08 14.56
CA VAL A 529 1.54 -28.87 15.25
C VAL A 529 1.37 -30.36 14.96
N LEU A 530 0.13 -30.87 15.01
CA LEU A 530 -0.15 -32.27 14.70
C LEU A 530 0.21 -32.61 13.25
N GLU A 531 -0.07 -31.72 12.30
CA GLU A 531 0.32 -31.91 10.90
C GLU A 531 1.85 -31.99 10.76
N THR A 532 2.57 -31.07 11.41
CA THR A 532 4.03 -31.04 11.39
C THR A 532 4.61 -32.37 11.89
N MET A 533 4.11 -32.88 13.02
CA MET A 533 4.54 -34.16 13.58
C MET A 533 4.12 -35.35 12.70
N MET A 534 2.91 -35.34 12.14
CA MET A 534 2.42 -36.37 11.21
C MET A 534 3.34 -36.48 9.99
N PHE A 535 3.72 -35.33 9.41
CA PHE A 535 4.63 -35.28 8.27
C PHE A 535 6.01 -35.81 8.63
N ALA A 536 6.56 -35.39 9.77
CA ALA A 536 7.84 -35.89 10.28
C ALA A 536 7.83 -37.41 10.53
N TYR A 537 6.76 -37.94 11.12
CA TYR A 537 6.63 -39.39 11.35
C TYR A 537 6.53 -40.18 10.05
N ASN A 538 5.75 -39.70 9.09
CA ASN A 538 5.66 -40.35 7.78
C ASN A 538 7.03 -40.38 7.08
N PHE A 539 7.76 -39.27 7.13
CA PHE A 539 9.13 -39.18 6.61
C PHE A 539 10.09 -40.16 7.30
N LEU A 540 10.01 -40.27 8.63
CA LEU A 540 10.84 -41.18 9.43
C LEU A 540 10.35 -42.63 9.41
N HIS A 541 9.41 -42.99 8.53
CA HIS A 541 8.79 -44.32 8.44
C HIS A 541 8.13 -44.81 9.74
N ARG A 542 7.69 -43.89 10.59
CA ARG A 542 6.87 -44.12 11.79
C ARG A 542 5.37 -44.08 11.43
N THR A 543 4.99 -45.00 10.55
CA THR A 543 3.69 -45.02 9.86
C THR A 543 2.49 -45.11 10.79
N GLU A 544 2.58 -45.91 11.85
CA GLU A 544 1.53 -46.05 12.85
C GLU A 544 1.27 -44.71 13.58
N GLN A 545 2.34 -44.02 13.99
CA GLN A 545 2.22 -42.72 14.65
C GLN A 545 1.66 -41.65 13.70
N ALA A 546 2.09 -41.64 12.44
CA ALA A 546 1.54 -40.75 11.43
C ALA A 546 0.03 -40.98 11.22
N TYR A 547 -0.41 -42.24 11.19
CA TYR A 547 -1.83 -42.61 11.08
C TYR A 547 -2.67 -42.21 12.30
N ILE A 548 -2.12 -42.36 13.51
CA ILE A 548 -2.79 -41.91 14.74
C ILE A 548 -3.00 -40.39 14.71
N LEU A 549 -1.98 -39.62 14.35
CA LEU A 549 -2.08 -38.17 14.26
C LEU A 549 -3.03 -37.71 13.14
N SER A 550 -3.03 -38.37 11.98
CA SER A 550 -3.95 -38.02 10.90
C SER A 550 -5.41 -38.24 11.29
N THR A 551 -5.71 -39.34 11.98
CA THR A 551 -7.03 -39.62 12.54
C THR A 551 -7.44 -38.55 13.55
N ARG A 552 -6.52 -38.17 14.44
CA ARG A 552 -6.76 -37.13 15.44
C ARG A 552 -7.04 -35.76 14.81
N ILE A 553 -6.29 -35.37 13.78
CA ILE A 553 -6.55 -34.14 13.02
C ILE A 553 -7.97 -34.12 12.46
N LEU A 554 -8.41 -35.21 11.82
CA LEU A 554 -9.75 -35.29 11.24
C LEU A 554 -10.87 -35.26 12.30
N GLU A 555 -10.64 -35.85 13.48
CA GLU A 555 -11.55 -35.72 14.62
C GLU A 555 -11.69 -34.26 15.07
N ILE A 556 -10.57 -33.55 15.24
CA ILE A 556 -10.57 -32.14 15.66
C ILE A 556 -11.30 -31.27 14.63
N VAL A 557 -11.02 -31.45 13.34
CA VAL A 557 -11.66 -30.69 12.26
C VAL A 557 -13.17 -30.98 12.20
N LYS A 558 -13.60 -32.22 12.48
CA LYS A 558 -15.01 -32.59 12.50
C LYS A 558 -15.76 -32.01 13.70
N ASP A 559 -15.12 -31.96 14.87
CA ASP A 559 -15.75 -31.55 16.12
C ASP A 559 -15.64 -30.04 16.39
N SER A 560 -14.66 -29.36 15.79
CA SER A 560 -14.44 -27.93 15.99
C SER A 560 -15.33 -27.07 15.09
N LYS A 561 -15.97 -26.06 15.68
CA LYS A 561 -16.66 -24.99 14.93
C LYS A 561 -15.69 -23.92 14.43
N ASP A 562 -14.45 -23.92 14.93
CA ASP A 562 -13.42 -22.93 14.64
C ASP A 562 -12.04 -23.61 14.69
N ALA A 563 -11.70 -24.34 13.62
CA ALA A 563 -10.43 -25.05 13.52
C ALA A 563 -9.27 -24.14 13.01
N GLY A 564 -9.51 -22.84 12.88
CA GLY A 564 -8.57 -21.88 12.28
C GLY A 564 -8.99 -21.43 10.89
N ASP A 565 -8.02 -21.01 10.09
CA ASP A 565 -8.28 -20.52 8.72
C ASP A 565 -8.87 -21.65 7.84
N PRO A 566 -10.03 -21.45 7.19
CA PRO A 566 -10.67 -22.51 6.40
C PRO A 566 -9.79 -23.08 5.28
N THR A 567 -8.87 -22.29 4.73
CA THR A 567 -7.96 -22.72 3.67
C THR A 567 -6.87 -23.62 4.24
N GLU A 568 -6.22 -23.19 5.33
CA GLU A 568 -5.22 -23.98 6.05
C GLU A 568 -5.82 -25.31 6.56
N VAL A 569 -7.00 -25.25 7.17
CA VAL A 569 -7.73 -26.44 7.66
C VAL A 569 -8.00 -27.43 6.52
N LEU A 570 -8.38 -26.93 5.34
CA LEU A 570 -8.64 -27.78 4.18
C LEU A 570 -7.36 -28.45 3.66
N GLU A 571 -6.23 -27.75 3.65
CA GLU A 571 -4.93 -28.30 3.26
C GLU A 571 -4.47 -29.37 4.25
N ILE A 572 -4.50 -29.07 5.55
CA ILE A 572 -4.18 -30.02 6.63
C ILE A 572 -5.07 -31.27 6.54
N THR A 573 -6.37 -31.09 6.28
CA THR A 573 -7.32 -32.19 6.12
C THR A 573 -6.96 -33.09 4.93
N ARG A 574 -6.53 -32.50 3.81
CA ARG A 574 -6.08 -33.26 2.63
C ARG A 574 -4.80 -34.04 2.94
N SER A 575 -3.84 -33.43 3.63
CA SER A 575 -2.62 -34.10 4.09
C SER A 575 -2.95 -35.30 4.98
N ALA A 576 -3.85 -35.15 5.95
CA ALA A 576 -4.28 -36.22 6.84
C ALA A 576 -4.99 -37.36 6.10
N LEU A 577 -5.91 -37.05 5.19
CA LEU A 577 -6.59 -38.06 4.36
C LEU A 577 -5.63 -38.84 3.46
N ALA A 578 -4.60 -38.18 2.92
CA ALA A 578 -3.57 -38.84 2.12
C ALA A 578 -2.80 -39.87 2.95
N ILE A 579 -2.43 -39.55 4.19
CA ILE A 579 -1.79 -40.49 5.12
C ILE A 579 -2.73 -41.67 5.45
N GLN A 580 -4.02 -41.41 5.70
CA GLN A 580 -4.98 -42.50 5.95
C GLN A 580 -5.13 -43.44 4.74
N ALA A 581 -5.14 -42.90 3.51
CA ALA A 581 -5.25 -43.69 2.30
C ALA A 581 -4.04 -44.63 2.08
N LEU A 582 -2.83 -44.20 2.44
CA LEU A 582 -1.62 -45.02 2.38
C LEU A 582 -1.63 -46.19 3.40
N HIS A 583 -2.39 -46.05 4.49
CA HIS A 583 -2.47 -47.02 5.58
C HIS A 583 -3.79 -47.77 5.67
N ALA A 584 -4.73 -47.52 4.75
CA ALA A 584 -5.93 -48.32 4.65
C ALA A 584 -5.50 -49.79 4.48
N PRO A 585 -5.92 -50.70 5.38
CA PRO A 585 -5.60 -52.11 5.21
C PRO A 585 -6.04 -52.47 3.80
N SER A 586 -5.12 -52.98 2.99
CA SER A 586 -5.43 -53.46 1.64
C SER A 586 -6.52 -54.47 1.84
N SER A 587 -7.77 -54.02 1.65
CA SER A 587 -8.94 -54.84 1.88
C SER A 587 -8.78 -55.93 0.87
N SER A 588 -8.25 -57.06 1.32
CA SER A 588 -8.13 -58.25 0.52
C SER A 588 -9.57 -58.59 0.21
N HIS A 589 -10.05 -58.08 -0.92
CA HIS A 589 -11.12 -58.68 -1.69
C HIS A 589 -10.60 -60.08 -2.05
N SER A 590 -10.63 -60.96 -1.05
CA SER A 590 -10.97 -62.35 -1.23
C SER A 590 -12.42 -62.35 -1.72
N THR A 591 -12.60 -61.91 -2.97
CA THR A 591 -13.70 -62.41 -3.80
C THR A 591 -13.38 -63.88 -3.99
N THR A 592 -13.81 -64.68 -3.02
CA THR A 592 -14.20 -66.07 -3.26
C THR A 592 -15.31 -66.00 -4.30
N LEU A 593 -14.90 -66.08 -5.57
CA LEU A 593 -15.77 -66.44 -6.68
C LEU A 593 -16.13 -67.91 -6.49
N ASP A 594 -17.11 -68.17 -5.63
CA ASP A 594 -17.88 -69.41 -5.66
C ASP A 594 -19.07 -69.20 -6.60
N SER A 595 -18.87 -69.57 -7.88
CA SER A 595 -19.88 -70.19 -8.76
C SER A 595 -19.23 -70.73 -10.02
#